data_AF-A0A8H4UAV5-F1
#
_entry.id   AF-A0A8H4UAV5-F1
#
_cell.length_a   1.000
_cell.length_b   1.000
_cell.length_c   1.000
_cell.angle_alpha   90.00
_cell.angle_beta   90.00
_cell.angle_gamma   90.00
#
_symmetry.space_group_name_H-M   'P 1'
#
loop_
_entity.id
_entity.type
_entity.pdbx_description
1 polymer ?
#
loop_
_entity_poly.entity_id
_entity_poly.type
_entity_poly.pdbx_seq_one_letter_code
_entity_poly.pdbx_strand_id
1 'polypeptide(L)'
;MASFSIPDEFTSKLERVENPDTRSTKDILASLNTHVPVTSEKNIWAYWHSGLVAMPGWCQRNVADWVRICGPSWTVRVLDTVPGSPNHALKFANEDLLPEAFVKGTMDGPYVGPHSMDFLRGALLFGHGGVAMDVGCILMRDLDRVCWNQIADPKSPFEVAVPVMYGQTIANHFTASRKGDPFIIRWHKLFIHLWGTRNNYLGMSANLALAFVKDIDFSEAEGWAWDFKIDPQSLLEYISQVMCWRRLTMLEDAGDGFNGSKYWQENILGIDPRTENWLGEDIVGFASGQRLYDLFKLRLDTDPESEDFKEAHKLVWNLLSSASWQKVTHGKGLTHSPHLGLLWDENDGKDSEPGTFGELLRWGAVNLRQKRESIVTKETCKSAIILQEGLYGPVEADGPEANGIKADGS
;
A
#
# COMPACT_ATOMS: atom_id res chain seq x y z
N MET A 1 22.27 6.33 21.67
CA MET A 1 21.93 5.60 20.43
C MET A 1 23.22 5.31 19.69
N ALA A 2 23.30 4.17 19.00
CA ALA A 2 24.41 3.89 18.12
C ALA A 2 24.51 4.98 17.02
N SER A 3 25.72 5.25 16.54
CA SER A 3 25.98 6.12 15.38
C SER A 3 26.82 5.34 14.40
N PHE A 4 26.34 5.19 13.18
CA PHE A 4 27.03 4.44 12.12
C PHE A 4 27.66 5.41 11.10
N SER A 5 28.83 5.09 10.58
CA SER A 5 29.42 5.83 9.45
C SER A 5 28.82 5.35 8.13
N ILE A 6 28.74 6.24 7.14
CA ILE A 6 28.41 5.85 5.77
C ILE A 6 29.69 5.23 5.18
N PRO A 7 29.67 3.97 4.69
CA PRO A 7 30.82 3.38 4.02
C PRO A 7 31.20 4.18 2.78
N ASP A 8 32.48 4.20 2.44
CA ASP A 8 33.03 5.04 1.37
C ASP A 8 32.30 4.83 0.04
N GLU A 9 31.92 3.59 -0.29
CA GLU A 9 31.19 3.26 -1.52
C GLU A 9 29.77 3.84 -1.60
N PHE A 10 29.17 4.25 -0.47
CA PHE A 10 27.83 4.85 -0.41
C PHE A 10 27.83 6.36 -0.18
N THR A 11 28.98 6.99 0.08
CA THR A 11 29.09 8.45 0.31
C THR A 11 28.63 9.31 -0.87
N SER A 12 28.68 8.77 -2.10
CA SER A 12 28.17 9.41 -3.30
C SER A 12 26.63 9.38 -3.40
N LYS A 13 25.98 8.44 -2.70
CA LYS A 13 24.52 8.23 -2.74
C LYS A 13 23.79 8.72 -1.50
N LEU A 14 24.48 8.81 -0.37
CA LEU A 14 23.92 9.11 0.93
C LEU A 14 24.59 10.34 1.57
N GLU A 15 23.83 11.04 2.39
CA GLU A 15 24.29 12.08 3.30
C GLU A 15 23.56 11.95 4.65
N ARG A 16 24.05 12.65 5.69
CA ARG A 16 23.36 12.71 6.97
C ARG A 16 22.17 13.67 6.89
N VAL A 17 21.08 13.32 7.54
CA VAL A 17 19.97 14.25 7.81
C VAL A 17 20.45 15.32 8.79
N GLU A 18 20.18 16.58 8.47
CA GLU A 18 20.41 17.70 9.39
C GLU A 18 19.30 17.75 10.43
N ASN A 19 19.65 17.80 11.72
CA ASN A 19 18.71 17.95 12.84
C ASN A 19 17.53 16.95 12.83
N PRO A 20 17.79 15.63 12.85
CA PRO A 20 16.71 14.63 12.89
C PRO A 20 15.84 14.79 14.15
N ASP A 21 14.57 14.41 14.05
CA ASP A 21 13.66 14.40 15.20
C ASP A 21 14.15 13.41 16.27
N THR A 22 14.51 13.96 17.43
CA THR A 22 15.12 13.21 18.54
C THR A 22 14.12 12.69 19.56
N ARG A 23 12.81 12.93 19.37
CA ARG A 23 11.76 12.42 20.27
C ARG A 23 11.83 10.90 20.35
N SER A 24 11.55 10.36 21.54
CA SER A 24 11.48 8.92 21.71
C SER A 24 10.29 8.34 20.93
N THR A 25 10.39 7.08 20.52
CA THR A 25 9.26 6.38 19.86
C THR A 25 8.01 6.42 20.74
N LYS A 26 8.17 6.28 22.07
CA LYS A 26 7.06 6.40 23.03
C LYS A 26 6.37 7.77 22.96
N ASP A 27 7.14 8.86 22.91
CA ASP A 27 6.57 10.22 22.88
C ASP A 27 5.86 10.49 21.55
N ILE A 28 6.43 10.01 20.44
CA ILE A 28 5.78 10.12 19.12
C ILE A 28 4.46 9.34 19.13
N LEU A 29 4.46 8.08 19.55
CA LEU A 29 3.24 7.26 19.60
C LEU A 29 2.18 7.87 20.54
N ALA A 30 2.59 8.43 21.68
CA ALA A 30 1.67 9.14 22.56
C ALA A 30 1.01 10.34 21.87
N SER A 31 1.76 11.10 21.06
CA SER A 31 1.22 12.21 20.27
C SER A 31 0.25 11.75 19.17
N LEU A 32 0.52 10.61 18.53
CA LEU A 32 -0.35 10.03 17.51
C LEU A 32 -1.65 9.49 18.10
N ASN A 33 -1.70 9.17 19.40
CA ASN A 33 -2.89 8.71 20.09
C ASN A 33 -3.82 9.85 20.56
N THR A 34 -3.76 11.00 19.89
CA THR A 34 -4.62 12.15 20.16
C THR A 34 -5.35 12.56 18.90
N HIS A 35 -6.57 13.08 19.04
CA HIS A 35 -7.34 13.52 17.87
C HIS A 35 -6.75 14.83 17.33
N VAL A 36 -6.44 14.84 16.04
CA VAL A 36 -5.99 16.03 15.31
C VAL A 36 -6.95 16.29 14.15
N PRO A 37 -7.55 17.49 13.99
CA PRO A 37 -8.38 17.80 12.83
C PRO A 37 -7.64 17.66 11.50
N VAL A 38 -8.36 17.39 10.41
CA VAL A 38 -7.78 17.38 9.06
C VAL A 38 -7.81 18.81 8.51
N THR A 39 -6.65 19.41 8.32
CA THR A 39 -6.51 20.82 7.88
C THR A 39 -5.77 20.99 6.55
N SER A 40 -5.20 19.92 6.02
CA SER A 40 -4.49 19.88 4.73
C SER A 40 -4.66 18.50 4.09
N GLU A 41 -4.21 18.36 2.84
CA GLU A 41 -4.18 17.06 2.16
C GLU A 41 -2.98 16.19 2.57
N LYS A 42 -1.94 16.74 3.22
CA LYS A 42 -0.75 16.01 3.66
C LYS A 42 -1.02 15.14 4.89
N ASN A 43 -1.73 14.04 4.68
CA ASN A 43 -2.03 13.03 5.68
C ASN A 43 -1.43 11.69 5.28
N ILE A 44 -0.90 10.95 6.25
CA ILE A 44 -0.54 9.53 6.09
C ILE A 44 -1.58 8.71 6.84
N TRP A 45 -2.42 7.99 6.09
CA TRP A 45 -3.50 7.15 6.58
C TRP A 45 -3.03 5.70 6.71
N ALA A 46 -3.11 5.17 7.92
CA ALA A 46 -2.88 3.77 8.22
C ALA A 46 -4.02 3.24 9.09
N TYR A 47 -4.16 1.91 9.18
CA TYR A 47 -5.20 1.28 9.96
C TYR A 47 -4.64 0.10 10.76
N TRP A 48 -5.09 0.00 12.02
CA TRP A 48 -4.96 -1.20 12.81
C TRP A 48 -6.19 -1.38 13.69
N HIS A 49 -6.97 -2.43 13.43
CA HIS A 49 -8.29 -2.65 14.04
C HIS A 49 -8.30 -2.50 15.57
N SER A 50 -7.27 -2.97 16.26
CA SER A 50 -7.16 -2.93 17.73
C SER A 50 -6.45 -1.68 18.28
N GLY A 51 -6.15 -0.69 17.45
CA GLY A 51 -5.53 0.58 17.86
C GLY A 51 -4.00 0.59 17.79
N LEU A 52 -3.45 1.81 17.78
CA LEU A 52 -2.02 2.11 17.64
C LEU A 52 -1.12 1.33 18.62
N VAL A 53 -1.51 1.26 19.89
CA VAL A 53 -0.71 0.63 20.95
C VAL A 53 -0.72 -0.90 20.88
N ALA A 54 -1.73 -1.48 20.24
CA ALA A 54 -1.88 -2.93 20.08
C ALA A 54 -1.20 -3.48 18.81
N MET A 55 -0.60 -2.62 17.99
CA MET A 55 0.21 -3.05 16.84
C MET A 55 1.46 -3.81 17.30
N PRO A 56 2.00 -4.73 16.48
CA PRO A 56 3.34 -5.27 16.68
C PRO A 56 4.36 -4.16 16.88
N GLY A 57 5.34 -4.36 17.76
CA GLY A 57 6.32 -3.33 18.12
C GLY A 57 7.08 -2.79 16.91
N TRP A 58 7.36 -3.64 15.92
CA TRP A 58 8.06 -3.26 14.69
C TRP A 58 7.21 -2.35 13.78
N CYS A 59 5.88 -2.54 13.75
CA CYS A 59 4.94 -1.63 13.09
C CYS A 59 4.83 -0.29 13.81
N GLN A 60 4.84 -0.29 15.15
CA GLN A 60 4.87 0.97 15.93
C GLN A 60 6.15 1.78 15.65
N ARG A 61 7.30 1.10 15.52
CA ARG A 61 8.56 1.72 15.08
C ARG A 61 8.43 2.33 13.68
N ASN A 62 7.87 1.60 12.71
CA ASN A 62 7.63 2.12 11.36
C ASN A 62 6.85 3.44 11.38
N VAL A 63 5.69 3.47 12.04
CA VAL A 63 4.83 4.66 12.10
C VAL A 63 5.53 5.83 12.80
N ALA A 64 6.28 5.57 13.87
CA ALA A 64 7.05 6.61 14.52
C ALA A 64 8.16 7.17 13.60
N ASP A 65 8.81 6.31 12.83
CA ASP A 65 9.83 6.73 11.86
C ASP A 65 9.22 7.54 10.71
N TRP A 66 7.97 7.27 10.29
CA TRP A 66 7.27 8.12 9.32
C TRP A 66 7.13 9.57 9.80
N VAL A 67 6.84 9.78 11.09
CA VAL A 67 6.79 11.11 11.70
C VAL A 67 8.15 11.79 11.65
N ARG A 68 9.24 11.06 11.94
CA ARG A 68 10.61 11.59 11.90
C ARG A 68 11.01 11.99 10.47
N ILE A 69 10.70 11.13 9.50
CA ILE A 69 11.15 11.26 8.11
C ILE A 69 10.34 12.32 7.35
N CYS A 70 9.01 12.33 7.51
CA CYS A 70 8.16 13.29 6.81
C CYS A 70 8.07 14.64 7.54
N GLY A 71 8.42 14.68 8.82
CA GLY A 71 8.43 15.90 9.62
C GLY A 71 7.04 16.49 9.86
N PRO A 72 6.97 17.71 10.41
CA PRO A 72 5.71 18.31 10.85
C PRO A 72 4.80 18.79 9.70
N SER A 73 5.27 18.74 8.44
CA SER A 73 4.44 19.08 7.28
C SER A 73 3.42 17.99 6.94
N TRP A 74 3.61 16.78 7.47
CA TRP A 74 2.73 15.64 7.31
C TRP A 74 2.06 15.24 8.63
N THR A 75 0.78 14.91 8.58
CA THR A 75 0.07 14.36 9.74
C THR A 75 -0.10 12.85 9.60
N VAL A 76 0.55 12.08 10.48
CA VAL A 76 0.41 10.61 10.51
C VAL A 76 -0.82 10.24 11.33
N ARG A 77 -1.64 9.31 10.81
CA ARG A 77 -2.92 8.91 11.40
C ARG A 77 -3.03 7.40 11.36
N VAL A 78 -3.01 6.77 12.52
CA VAL A 78 -3.30 5.34 12.66
C VAL A 78 -4.72 5.21 13.16
N LEU A 79 -5.61 4.86 12.24
CA LEU A 79 -7.03 4.69 12.51
C LEU A 79 -7.31 3.30 13.09
N ASP A 80 -8.44 3.17 13.78
CA ASP A 80 -8.87 1.94 14.41
C ASP A 80 -10.40 1.84 14.49
N THR A 81 -10.91 0.75 15.04
CA THR A 81 -12.34 0.55 15.35
C THR A 81 -12.56 0.36 16.86
N VAL A 82 -11.63 0.84 17.69
CA VAL A 82 -11.73 0.74 19.15
C VAL A 82 -12.77 1.73 19.65
N PRO A 83 -13.82 1.29 20.38
CA PRO A 83 -14.85 2.18 20.89
C PRO A 83 -14.28 3.36 21.70
N GLY A 84 -14.69 4.57 21.36
CA GLY A 84 -14.23 5.80 22.02
C GLY A 84 -12.83 6.28 21.61
N SER A 85 -12.12 5.56 20.74
CA SER A 85 -10.78 5.97 20.29
C SER A 85 -10.79 7.39 19.68
N PRO A 86 -9.80 8.25 20.00
CA PRO A 86 -9.62 9.52 19.31
C PRO A 86 -9.42 9.37 17.79
N ASN A 87 -8.90 8.21 17.37
CA ASN A 87 -8.61 7.88 15.99
C ASN A 87 -9.58 6.84 15.39
N HIS A 88 -10.75 6.67 15.98
CA HIS A 88 -11.78 5.79 15.41
C HIS A 88 -12.06 6.15 13.94
N ALA A 89 -12.07 5.17 13.05
CA ALA A 89 -12.08 5.37 11.60
C ALA A 89 -13.28 6.22 11.11
N LEU A 90 -14.46 6.03 11.71
CA LEU A 90 -15.68 6.77 11.38
C LEU A 90 -15.66 8.25 11.80
N LYS A 91 -14.61 8.72 12.49
CA LYS A 91 -14.38 10.16 12.70
C LYS A 91 -13.79 10.86 11.48
N PHE A 92 -13.27 10.09 10.52
CA PHE A 92 -12.56 10.61 9.35
C PHE A 92 -13.17 10.15 8.03
N ALA A 93 -13.60 8.89 7.95
CA ALA A 93 -14.26 8.33 6.77
C ALA A 93 -15.78 8.47 6.89
N ASN A 94 -16.44 8.89 5.80
CA ASN A 94 -17.90 8.94 5.73
C ASN A 94 -18.47 7.52 5.72
N GLU A 95 -19.40 7.21 6.62
CA GLU A 95 -20.07 5.91 6.74
C GLU A 95 -20.79 5.51 5.44
N ASP A 96 -21.32 6.48 4.68
CA ASP A 96 -21.99 6.25 3.39
C ASP A 96 -21.04 5.70 2.31
N LEU A 97 -19.73 5.81 2.52
CA LEU A 97 -18.70 5.27 1.62
C LEU A 97 -18.20 3.91 2.10
N LEU A 98 -18.73 3.32 3.17
CA LEU A 98 -18.21 2.09 3.75
C LEU A 98 -19.28 0.99 3.71
N PRO A 99 -18.87 -0.30 3.66
CA PRO A 99 -19.84 -1.38 3.77
C PRO A 99 -20.49 -1.37 5.15
N GLU A 100 -21.77 -1.73 5.20
CA GLU A 100 -22.50 -1.89 6.47
C GLU A 100 -21.76 -2.84 7.43
N ALA A 101 -21.13 -3.89 6.90
CA ALA A 101 -20.36 -4.83 7.70
C ALA A 101 -19.19 -4.18 8.46
N PHE A 102 -18.52 -3.19 7.85
CA PHE A 102 -17.47 -2.42 8.51
C PHE A 102 -18.06 -1.48 9.56
N VAL A 103 -19.09 -0.71 9.19
CA VAL A 103 -19.72 0.29 10.08
C VAL A 103 -20.29 -0.37 11.34
N LYS A 104 -20.92 -1.55 11.20
CA LYS A 104 -21.49 -2.32 12.31
C LYS A 104 -20.49 -3.24 13.02
N GLY A 105 -19.25 -3.35 12.54
CA GLY A 105 -18.25 -4.26 13.12
C GLY A 105 -18.63 -5.74 13.03
N THR A 106 -19.27 -6.14 11.93
CA THR A 106 -19.77 -7.51 11.70
C THR A 106 -18.93 -8.32 10.70
N MET A 107 -17.83 -7.75 10.22
CA MET A 107 -16.87 -8.48 9.39
C MET A 107 -16.29 -9.70 10.10
N ASP A 108 -15.99 -10.75 9.35
CA ASP A 108 -15.40 -11.98 9.87
C ASP A 108 -14.24 -12.51 9.00
N GLY A 109 -13.62 -13.60 9.47
CA GLY A 109 -12.50 -14.24 8.81
C GLY A 109 -11.11 -13.72 9.22
N PRO A 110 -10.03 -14.30 8.68
CA PRO A 110 -8.67 -14.01 9.10
C PRO A 110 -8.11 -12.67 8.58
N TYR A 111 -8.79 -12.05 7.62
CA TYR A 111 -8.30 -10.87 6.89
C TYR A 111 -9.16 -9.61 7.10
N VAL A 112 -9.87 -9.52 8.23
CA VAL A 112 -10.66 -8.33 8.60
C VAL A 112 -9.80 -7.06 8.59
N GLY A 113 -8.59 -7.12 9.15
CA GLY A 113 -7.65 -5.99 9.21
C GLY A 113 -7.26 -5.45 7.82
N PRO A 114 -6.67 -6.28 6.94
CA PRO A 114 -6.34 -5.89 5.57
C PRO A 114 -7.53 -5.31 4.79
N HIS A 115 -8.68 -5.99 4.76
CA HIS A 115 -9.84 -5.50 4.01
C HIS A 115 -10.48 -4.24 4.60
N SER A 116 -10.39 -4.06 5.93
CA SER A 116 -10.78 -2.79 6.56
C SER A 116 -9.94 -1.62 6.02
N MET A 117 -8.63 -1.81 5.88
CA MET A 117 -7.77 -0.79 5.28
C MET A 117 -8.13 -0.57 3.81
N ASP A 118 -8.52 -1.61 3.07
CA ASP A 118 -8.99 -1.47 1.70
C ASP A 118 -10.24 -0.57 1.59
N PHE A 119 -11.24 -0.72 2.48
CA PHE A 119 -12.39 0.21 2.49
C PHE A 119 -11.99 1.64 2.83
N LEU A 120 -11.12 1.80 3.82
CA LEU A 120 -10.72 3.12 4.29
C LEU A 120 -9.86 3.85 3.25
N ARG A 121 -9.01 3.13 2.50
CA ARG A 121 -8.07 3.71 1.52
C ARG A 121 -8.78 4.62 0.53
N GLY A 122 -9.77 4.10 -0.18
CA GLY A 122 -10.51 4.87 -1.19
C GLY A 122 -11.31 6.02 -0.56
N ALA A 123 -12.01 5.75 0.55
CA ALA A 123 -12.83 6.75 1.23
C ALA A 123 -12.00 7.94 1.77
N LEU A 124 -10.86 7.68 2.41
CA LEU A 124 -9.99 8.70 3.00
C LEU A 124 -9.26 9.50 1.93
N LEU A 125 -8.71 8.84 0.92
CA LEU A 125 -8.03 9.52 -0.19
C LEU A 125 -8.99 10.42 -0.97
N PHE A 126 -10.21 9.95 -1.26
CA PHE A 126 -11.21 10.79 -1.90
C PHE A 126 -11.64 11.97 -1.01
N GLY A 127 -11.90 11.72 0.28
CA GLY A 127 -12.41 12.74 1.20
C GLY A 127 -11.38 13.81 1.59
N HIS A 128 -10.11 13.42 1.69
CA HIS A 128 -9.05 14.23 2.32
C HIS A 128 -7.74 14.29 1.55
N GLY A 129 -7.52 13.45 0.53
CA GLY A 129 -6.23 13.30 -0.13
C GLY A 129 -5.16 12.68 0.78
N GLY A 130 -3.91 12.77 0.34
CA GLY A 130 -2.75 12.30 1.09
C GLY A 130 -2.26 10.94 0.62
N VAL A 131 -1.74 10.14 1.54
CA VAL A 131 -1.16 8.83 1.29
C VAL A 131 -1.82 7.80 2.20
N ALA A 132 -2.37 6.75 1.62
CA ALA A 132 -2.79 5.56 2.35
C ALA A 132 -1.67 4.53 2.28
N MET A 133 -1.14 4.13 3.44
CA MET A 133 0.03 3.28 3.54
C MET A 133 -0.12 2.24 4.66
N ASP A 134 0.23 0.99 4.37
CA ASP A 134 0.21 -0.07 5.37
C ASP A 134 1.27 0.16 6.45
N VAL A 135 0.93 -0.19 7.70
CA VAL A 135 1.85 -0.09 8.85
C VAL A 135 3.12 -0.95 8.73
N GLY A 136 3.11 -1.91 7.80
CA GLY A 136 4.26 -2.74 7.46
C GLY A 136 5.31 -2.08 6.56
N CYS A 137 5.18 -0.80 6.21
CA CYS A 137 6.15 -0.09 5.38
C CYS A 137 7.24 0.57 6.24
N ILE A 138 8.50 0.17 6.06
CA ILE A 138 9.67 0.90 6.60
C ILE A 138 9.98 2.02 5.61
N LEU A 139 9.80 3.29 5.99
CA LEU A 139 10.07 4.42 5.11
C LEU A 139 11.56 4.79 5.16
N MET A 140 12.17 5.10 4.01
CA MET A 140 13.57 5.59 3.93
C MET A 140 13.67 6.94 3.20
N ARG A 141 12.58 7.39 2.56
CA ARG A 141 12.51 8.64 1.81
C ARG A 141 11.23 9.38 2.19
N ASP A 142 11.32 10.69 2.37
CA ASP A 142 10.17 11.54 2.66
C ASP A 142 9.15 11.52 1.50
N LEU A 143 7.86 11.57 1.84
CA LEU A 143 6.78 11.41 0.86
C LEU A 143 6.67 12.57 -0.13
N ASP A 144 7.18 13.76 0.23
CA ASP A 144 7.34 14.89 -0.68
C ASP A 144 8.23 14.51 -1.87
N ARG A 145 9.36 13.85 -1.60
CA ARG A 145 10.31 13.37 -2.60
C ARG A 145 10.02 11.99 -3.17
N VAL A 146 9.05 11.26 -2.62
CA VAL A 146 8.52 10.04 -3.25
C VAL A 146 7.57 10.41 -4.38
N CYS A 147 6.50 11.14 -4.08
CA CYS A 147 5.48 11.47 -5.08
C CYS A 147 4.73 12.76 -4.81
N TRP A 148 4.65 13.25 -3.57
CA TRP A 148 3.70 14.30 -3.23
C TRP A 148 4.02 15.63 -3.93
N ASN A 149 5.29 16.00 -4.08
CA ASN A 149 5.65 17.21 -4.83
C ASN A 149 5.21 17.13 -6.29
N GLN A 150 5.19 15.94 -6.89
CA GLN A 150 4.72 15.77 -8.26
C GLN A 150 3.20 15.84 -8.34
N ILE A 151 2.46 15.13 -7.47
CA ILE A 151 0.99 15.12 -7.57
C ILE A 151 0.32 16.40 -7.02
N ALA A 152 1.02 17.15 -6.17
CA ALA A 152 0.53 18.43 -5.65
C ALA A 152 0.85 19.63 -6.57
N ASP A 153 1.76 19.47 -7.55
CA ASP A 153 2.11 20.54 -8.49
C ASP A 153 0.99 20.69 -9.53
N PRO A 154 0.30 21.85 -9.63
CA PRO A 154 -0.74 22.07 -10.63
C PRO A 154 -0.24 22.05 -12.09
N LYS A 155 1.07 22.02 -12.33
CA LYS A 155 1.67 21.84 -13.65
C LYS A 155 1.98 20.38 -13.99
N SER A 156 1.99 19.52 -12.99
CA SER A 156 2.12 18.09 -13.20
C SER A 156 0.79 17.53 -13.72
N PRO A 157 0.82 16.57 -14.67
CA PRO A 157 -0.40 15.90 -15.08
C PRO A 157 -0.86 14.86 -14.05
N PHE A 158 0.01 14.48 -13.12
CA PHE A 158 -0.26 13.41 -12.16
C PHE A 158 -1.10 13.90 -10.98
N GLU A 159 -2.12 13.12 -10.62
CA GLU A 159 -3.00 13.38 -9.47
C GLU A 159 -2.95 12.22 -8.45
N VAL A 160 -2.49 11.04 -8.90
CA VAL A 160 -2.42 9.79 -8.14
C VAL A 160 -1.06 9.13 -8.32
N ALA A 161 -0.54 8.46 -7.29
CA ALA A 161 0.69 7.67 -7.38
C ALA A 161 0.54 6.31 -6.72
N VAL A 162 1.01 5.26 -7.41
CA VAL A 162 0.90 3.86 -6.97
C VAL A 162 2.11 3.03 -7.41
N PRO A 163 2.52 2.00 -6.65
CA PRO A 163 3.45 0.99 -7.12
C PRO A 163 2.82 0.11 -8.19
N VAL A 164 3.48 -0.05 -9.33
CA VAL A 164 2.98 -0.83 -10.47
C VAL A 164 3.82 -2.10 -10.62
N MET A 165 3.27 -3.25 -10.26
CA MET A 165 4.00 -4.52 -10.31
C MET A 165 4.24 -4.95 -11.76
N TYR A 166 3.15 -5.06 -12.52
CA TYR A 166 3.14 -5.49 -13.92
C TYR A 166 1.79 -5.17 -14.56
N GLY A 167 1.76 -4.96 -15.88
CA GLY A 167 0.54 -4.58 -16.59
C GLY A 167 -0.18 -3.43 -15.89
N GLN A 168 -1.44 -3.68 -15.51
CA GLN A 168 -2.27 -2.76 -14.71
C GLN A 168 -2.43 -3.21 -13.24
N THR A 169 -1.61 -4.17 -12.79
CA THR A 169 -1.60 -4.70 -11.42
C THR A 169 -0.75 -3.82 -10.52
N ILE A 170 -1.38 -3.23 -9.51
CA ILE A 170 -0.72 -2.38 -8.52
C ILE A 170 -0.46 -3.12 -7.21
N ALA A 171 0.48 -2.62 -6.41
CA ALA A 171 0.60 -3.00 -5.00
C ALA A 171 -0.11 -1.95 -4.13
N ASN A 172 -1.33 -2.26 -3.69
CA ASN A 172 -2.20 -1.32 -2.96
C ASN A 172 -1.72 -0.98 -1.53
N HIS A 173 -0.62 -1.55 -1.05
CA HIS A 173 -0.05 -1.21 0.26
C HIS A 173 0.39 0.26 0.36
N PHE A 174 0.50 0.95 -0.77
CA PHE A 174 0.74 2.39 -0.90
C PHE A 174 -0.16 2.96 -1.99
N THR A 175 -0.88 4.04 -1.71
CA THR A 175 -1.60 4.82 -2.71
C THR A 175 -1.64 6.28 -2.27
N ALA A 176 -1.17 7.18 -3.13
CA ALA A 176 -1.26 8.62 -2.91
C ALA A 176 -2.28 9.23 -3.87
N SER A 177 -3.04 10.23 -3.41
CA SER A 177 -3.99 10.92 -4.27
C SER A 177 -4.25 12.33 -3.78
N ARG A 178 -4.58 13.22 -4.72
CA ARG A 178 -5.26 14.48 -4.42
C ARG A 178 -6.68 14.23 -3.93
N LYS A 179 -7.19 15.15 -3.11
CA LYS A 179 -8.56 15.12 -2.62
C LYS A 179 -9.55 15.25 -3.77
N GLY A 180 -10.63 14.46 -3.74
CA GLY A 180 -11.70 14.53 -4.73
C GLY A 180 -11.39 13.86 -6.07
N ASP A 181 -10.30 13.09 -6.15
CA ASP A 181 -9.86 12.47 -7.39
C ASP A 181 -10.96 11.57 -8.03
N PRO A 182 -11.26 11.75 -9.33
CA PRO A 182 -12.33 11.04 -10.01
C PRO A 182 -12.05 9.55 -10.23
N PHE A 183 -10.78 9.15 -10.33
CA PHE A 183 -10.40 7.75 -10.48
C PHE A 183 -10.55 7.02 -9.14
N ILE A 184 -10.06 7.61 -8.04
CA ILE A 184 -10.13 7.03 -6.70
C ILE A 184 -11.57 6.75 -6.27
N ILE A 185 -12.52 7.67 -6.49
CA ILE A 185 -13.91 7.43 -6.09
C ILE A 185 -14.58 6.31 -6.89
N ARG A 186 -14.24 6.13 -8.17
CA ARG A 186 -14.78 5.04 -9.01
C ARG A 186 -14.18 3.71 -8.60
N TRP A 187 -12.87 3.67 -8.38
CA TRP A 187 -12.18 2.50 -7.84
C TRP A 187 -12.79 2.06 -6.50
N HIS A 188 -12.99 3.03 -5.60
CA HIS A 188 -13.61 2.80 -4.30
C HIS A 188 -15.04 2.27 -4.42
N LYS A 189 -15.90 2.96 -5.17
CA LYS A 189 -17.30 2.55 -5.38
C LYS A 189 -17.42 1.16 -6.00
N LEU A 190 -16.54 0.82 -6.95
CA LEU A 190 -16.51 -0.51 -7.52
C LEU A 190 -16.21 -1.57 -6.45
N PHE A 191 -15.21 -1.34 -5.60
CA PHE A 191 -14.89 -2.28 -4.51
C PHE A 191 -16.03 -2.40 -3.50
N ILE A 192 -16.68 -1.31 -3.11
CA ILE A 192 -17.87 -1.34 -2.22
C ILE A 192 -19.03 -2.09 -2.88
N HIS A 193 -19.24 -1.91 -4.18
CA HIS A 193 -20.25 -2.65 -4.94
C HIS A 193 -19.95 -4.16 -4.96
N LEU A 194 -18.69 -4.55 -5.17
CA LEU A 194 -18.29 -5.96 -5.09
C LEU A 194 -18.55 -6.55 -3.70
N TRP A 195 -18.25 -5.78 -2.65
CA TRP A 195 -18.46 -6.22 -1.28
C TRP A 195 -19.96 -6.44 -0.99
N GLY A 196 -20.79 -5.45 -1.33
CA GLY A 196 -22.24 -5.51 -1.13
C GLY A 196 -22.61 -5.74 0.33
N THR A 197 -23.43 -6.76 0.60
CA THR A 197 -23.89 -7.12 1.96
C THR A 197 -23.04 -8.21 2.63
N ARG A 198 -21.85 -8.51 2.10
CA ARG A 198 -20.98 -9.56 2.63
C ARG A 198 -20.30 -9.13 3.94
N ASN A 199 -19.89 -10.12 4.73
CA ASN A 199 -19.05 -9.91 5.92
C ASN A 199 -17.58 -10.28 5.69
N ASN A 200 -17.26 -10.95 4.58
CA ASN A 200 -15.91 -11.33 4.19
C ASN A 200 -15.75 -11.35 2.67
N TYR A 201 -14.53 -11.64 2.21
CA TYR A 201 -14.13 -11.55 0.81
C TYR A 201 -14.56 -12.73 -0.06
N LEU A 202 -15.12 -13.79 0.51
CA LEU A 202 -15.42 -15.02 -0.22
C LEU A 202 -16.53 -14.80 -1.26
N GLY A 203 -16.35 -15.41 -2.43
CA GLY A 203 -17.32 -15.36 -3.53
C GLY A 203 -17.35 -14.02 -4.28
N MET A 204 -16.35 -13.14 -4.10
CA MET A 204 -16.21 -11.92 -4.89
C MET A 204 -15.97 -12.19 -6.36
N SER A 205 -15.27 -13.29 -6.69
CA SER A 205 -14.95 -13.66 -8.06
C SER A 205 -16.17 -13.98 -8.91
N ALA A 206 -17.32 -14.26 -8.28
CA ALA A 206 -18.60 -14.51 -8.96
C ALA A 206 -19.29 -13.23 -9.47
N ASN A 207 -18.81 -12.03 -9.08
CA ASN A 207 -19.38 -10.78 -9.57
C ASN A 207 -18.99 -10.55 -11.04
N LEU A 208 -19.97 -10.18 -11.89
CA LEU A 208 -19.74 -9.96 -13.32
C LEU A 208 -18.72 -8.85 -13.62
N ALA A 209 -18.56 -7.86 -12.74
CA ALA A 209 -17.51 -6.86 -12.88
C ALA A 209 -16.09 -7.47 -12.85
N LEU A 210 -15.92 -8.66 -12.26
CA LEU A 210 -14.64 -9.40 -12.27
C LEU A 210 -14.59 -10.53 -13.32
N ALA A 211 -15.57 -10.62 -14.23
CA ALA A 211 -15.60 -11.69 -15.23
C ALA A 211 -14.37 -11.69 -16.17
N PHE A 212 -13.76 -10.52 -16.40
CA PHE A 212 -12.55 -10.37 -17.23
C PHE A 212 -11.32 -11.08 -16.65
N VAL A 213 -11.34 -11.44 -15.36
CA VAL A 213 -10.18 -12.04 -14.69
C VAL A 213 -9.80 -13.39 -15.30
N LYS A 214 -10.76 -14.11 -15.87
CA LYS A 214 -10.51 -15.38 -16.59
C LYS A 214 -9.70 -15.20 -17.88
N ASP A 215 -9.74 -14.00 -18.45
CA ASP A 215 -9.11 -13.65 -19.74
C ASP A 215 -7.73 -12.99 -19.53
N ILE A 216 -7.30 -12.86 -18.26
CA ILE A 216 -5.99 -12.34 -17.89
C ILE A 216 -4.94 -13.44 -18.12
N ASP A 217 -4.00 -13.17 -19.03
CA ASP A 217 -2.73 -13.87 -19.06
C ASP A 217 -1.83 -13.38 -17.90
N PHE A 218 -1.32 -14.31 -17.10
CA PHE A 218 -0.40 -14.02 -15.99
C PHE A 218 1.07 -14.07 -16.40
N SER A 219 1.38 -14.19 -17.69
CA SER A 219 2.75 -14.05 -18.20
C SER A 219 3.42 -12.74 -17.79
N GLU A 220 2.66 -11.64 -17.67
CA GLU A 220 3.16 -10.35 -17.16
C GLU A 220 3.67 -10.42 -15.72
N ALA A 221 3.22 -11.41 -14.94
CA ALA A 221 3.70 -11.66 -13.58
C ALA A 221 5.03 -12.43 -13.55
N GLU A 222 5.61 -12.78 -14.70
CA GLU A 222 6.91 -13.44 -14.78
C GLU A 222 7.97 -12.65 -14.01
N GLY A 223 8.71 -13.35 -13.15
CA GLY A 223 9.69 -12.75 -12.24
C GLY A 223 9.14 -12.27 -10.90
N TRP A 224 7.83 -12.31 -10.66
CA TRP A 224 7.21 -12.08 -9.34
C TRP A 224 6.94 -13.42 -8.65
N ALA A 225 8.02 -14.11 -8.27
CA ALA A 225 8.00 -15.50 -7.81
C ALA A 225 7.50 -15.65 -6.35
N TRP A 226 6.26 -15.25 -6.10
CA TRP A 226 5.55 -15.55 -4.86
C TRP A 226 5.14 -17.01 -4.78
N ASP A 227 5.37 -17.66 -3.64
CA ASP A 227 5.05 -19.07 -3.40
C ASP A 227 3.68 -19.24 -2.74
N PHE A 228 2.64 -18.69 -3.38
CA PHE A 228 1.26 -18.82 -2.91
C PHE A 228 0.87 -20.30 -2.75
N LYS A 229 0.26 -20.64 -1.61
CA LYS A 229 -0.25 -21.98 -1.31
C LYS A 229 -1.76 -22.12 -1.45
N ILE A 230 -2.45 -20.99 -1.57
CA ILE A 230 -3.89 -20.94 -1.81
C ILE A 230 -4.15 -21.04 -3.30
N ASP A 231 -5.35 -21.48 -3.67
CA ASP A 231 -5.73 -21.55 -5.08
C ASP A 231 -5.84 -20.13 -5.70
N PRO A 232 -5.68 -20.00 -7.03
CA PRO A 232 -5.72 -18.71 -7.69
C PRO A 232 -7.01 -17.92 -7.48
N GLN A 233 -8.16 -18.60 -7.38
CA GLN A 233 -9.45 -17.92 -7.16
C GLN A 233 -9.49 -17.28 -5.77
N SER A 234 -9.10 -18.03 -4.73
CA SER A 234 -8.97 -17.49 -3.37
C SER A 234 -8.02 -16.29 -3.30
N LEU A 235 -6.91 -16.34 -4.04
CA LEU A 235 -5.96 -15.21 -4.10
C LEU A 235 -6.61 -13.99 -4.76
N LEU A 236 -7.29 -14.16 -5.89
CA LEU A 236 -7.98 -13.10 -6.62
C LEU A 236 -9.07 -12.43 -5.79
N GLU A 237 -9.83 -13.20 -5.01
CA GLU A 237 -10.82 -12.67 -4.08
C GLU A 237 -10.16 -11.89 -2.94
N TYR A 238 -9.04 -12.39 -2.41
CA TYR A 238 -8.26 -11.68 -1.40
C TYR A 238 -7.68 -10.35 -1.92
N ILE A 239 -7.27 -10.27 -3.19
CA ILE A 239 -6.75 -9.03 -3.80
C ILE A 239 -7.78 -8.27 -4.64
N SER A 240 -9.08 -8.45 -4.38
CA SER A 240 -10.14 -7.92 -5.24
C SER A 240 -10.12 -6.40 -5.38
N GLN A 241 -9.63 -5.64 -4.38
CA GLN A 241 -9.39 -4.20 -4.52
C GLN A 241 -8.39 -3.89 -5.65
N VAL A 242 -7.34 -4.70 -5.83
CA VAL A 242 -6.38 -4.59 -6.94
C VAL A 242 -7.05 -4.95 -8.27
N MET A 243 -7.97 -5.92 -8.27
CA MET A 243 -8.73 -6.26 -9.48
C MET A 243 -9.72 -5.15 -9.87
N CYS A 244 -10.32 -4.45 -8.91
CA CYS A 244 -11.12 -3.25 -9.18
C CYS A 244 -10.31 -2.16 -9.87
N TRP A 245 -9.06 -1.95 -9.42
CA TRP A 245 -8.15 -1.00 -10.07
C TRP A 245 -7.91 -1.41 -11.52
N ARG A 246 -7.51 -2.67 -11.73
CA ARG A 246 -7.25 -3.22 -13.05
C ARG A 246 -8.46 -3.06 -13.97
N ARG A 247 -9.68 -3.40 -13.51
CA ARG A 247 -10.91 -3.18 -14.28
C ARG A 247 -11.03 -1.71 -14.72
N LEU A 248 -10.89 -0.77 -13.80
CA LEU A 248 -11.07 0.65 -14.11
C LEU A 248 -10.08 1.15 -15.17
N THR A 249 -8.84 0.67 -15.15
CA THR A 249 -7.83 0.99 -16.19
C THR A 249 -8.13 0.39 -17.56
N MET A 250 -9.07 -0.56 -17.66
CA MET A 250 -9.50 -1.21 -18.91
C MET A 250 -10.78 -0.59 -19.49
N LEU A 251 -11.35 0.44 -18.85
CA LEU A 251 -12.59 1.09 -19.28
C LEU A 251 -12.31 2.39 -20.03
N GLU A 252 -12.76 2.48 -21.29
CA GLU A 252 -12.77 3.75 -22.04
C GLU A 252 -13.99 4.62 -21.69
N ASP A 253 -15.03 4.02 -21.13
CA ASP A 253 -16.17 4.68 -20.50
C ASP A 253 -16.60 3.87 -19.27
N ALA A 254 -16.59 4.49 -18.09
CA ALA A 254 -17.05 3.87 -16.84
C ALA A 254 -18.59 3.80 -16.72
N GLY A 255 -19.34 4.21 -17.74
CA GLY A 255 -20.79 4.34 -17.76
C GLY A 255 -21.30 5.75 -17.44
N ASP A 256 -20.38 6.70 -17.23
CA ASP A 256 -20.65 8.11 -16.95
C ASP A 256 -19.79 9.06 -17.79
N GLY A 257 -19.17 8.56 -18.85
CA GLY A 257 -18.26 9.29 -19.73
C GLY A 257 -16.83 9.39 -19.22
N PHE A 258 -16.50 8.87 -18.03
CA PHE A 258 -15.13 8.86 -17.52
C PHE A 258 -14.30 7.77 -18.19
N ASN A 259 -13.19 8.17 -18.81
CA ASN A 259 -12.25 7.25 -19.44
C ASN A 259 -11.13 6.85 -18.47
N GLY A 260 -11.32 5.74 -17.76
CA GLY A 260 -10.35 5.22 -16.80
C GLY A 260 -9.05 4.75 -17.44
N SER A 261 -9.10 4.24 -18.67
CA SER A 261 -7.91 3.81 -19.41
C SER A 261 -6.99 4.97 -19.79
N LYS A 262 -7.57 6.08 -20.23
CA LYS A 262 -6.84 7.32 -20.54
C LYS A 262 -6.28 7.95 -19.27
N TYR A 263 -7.09 8.02 -18.21
CA TYR A 263 -6.65 8.57 -16.93
C TYR A 263 -5.43 7.82 -16.36
N TRP A 264 -5.44 6.49 -16.45
CA TRP A 264 -4.29 5.66 -16.05
C TRP A 264 -2.99 6.05 -16.77
N GLN A 265 -3.05 6.32 -18.07
CA GLN A 265 -1.87 6.66 -18.88
C GLN A 265 -1.38 8.09 -18.63
N GLU A 266 -2.31 9.02 -18.40
CA GLU A 266 -1.99 10.45 -18.40
C GLU A 266 -1.84 11.04 -17.00
N ASN A 267 -2.54 10.50 -16.00
CA ASN A 267 -2.71 11.15 -14.69
C ASN A 267 -2.22 10.32 -13.50
N ILE A 268 -1.69 9.11 -13.73
CA ILE A 268 -1.20 8.23 -12.66
C ILE A 268 0.32 8.08 -12.76
N LEU A 269 1.01 8.47 -11.68
CA LEU A 269 2.44 8.26 -11.52
C LEU A 269 2.69 6.80 -11.09
N GLY A 270 3.16 5.99 -12.03
CA GLY A 270 3.60 4.63 -11.74
C GLY A 270 4.97 4.60 -11.06
N ILE A 271 5.06 3.98 -9.90
CA ILE A 271 6.29 3.79 -9.13
C ILE A 271 6.82 2.37 -9.41
N ASP A 272 8.10 2.20 -9.67
CA ASP A 272 8.69 0.86 -9.85
C ASP A 272 8.84 0.17 -8.47
N PRO A 273 8.10 -0.92 -8.21
CA PRO A 273 8.13 -1.54 -6.89
C PRO A 273 9.39 -2.33 -6.59
N ARG A 274 10.09 -2.88 -7.59
CA ARG A 274 11.29 -3.69 -7.36
C ARG A 274 12.42 -2.85 -6.79
N THR A 275 12.52 -1.61 -7.25
CA THR A 275 13.55 -0.68 -6.80
C THR A 275 13.11 0.16 -5.61
N GLU A 276 11.83 0.56 -5.55
CA GLU A 276 11.36 1.55 -4.59
C GLU A 276 10.73 0.98 -3.33
N ASN A 277 10.15 -0.24 -3.35
CA ASN A 277 9.40 -0.76 -2.19
C ASN A 277 9.49 -2.25 -1.86
N TRP A 278 10.02 -3.08 -2.75
CA TRP A 278 10.31 -4.49 -2.53
C TRP A 278 11.75 -4.84 -2.93
N LEU A 279 12.68 -3.90 -2.73
CA LEU A 279 14.09 -4.11 -3.06
C LEU A 279 14.72 -5.24 -2.24
N GLY A 280 14.28 -5.45 -1.01
CA GLY A 280 14.72 -6.58 -0.21
C GLY A 280 14.37 -7.93 -0.86
N GLU A 281 13.12 -8.11 -1.27
CA GLU A 281 12.66 -9.28 -1.99
C GLU A 281 13.23 -9.38 -3.40
N ASP A 282 13.53 -8.26 -4.08
CA ASP A 282 14.19 -8.28 -5.39
C ASP A 282 15.65 -8.75 -5.28
N ILE A 283 16.35 -8.41 -4.20
CA ILE A 283 17.74 -8.85 -3.94
C ILE A 283 17.80 -10.31 -3.47
N VAL A 284 16.93 -10.72 -2.56
CA VAL A 284 17.04 -12.01 -1.84
C VAL A 284 16.06 -13.06 -2.38
N GLY A 285 14.92 -12.64 -2.93
CA GLY A 285 13.85 -13.47 -3.47
C GLY A 285 12.50 -13.24 -2.78
N PHE A 286 11.39 -13.46 -3.50
CA PHE A 286 10.05 -13.21 -2.98
C PHE A 286 9.53 -14.26 -1.98
N ALA A 287 10.09 -15.49 -2.00
CA ALA A 287 9.83 -16.54 -1.03
C ALA A 287 10.94 -16.66 0.05
N SER A 288 11.58 -15.53 0.41
CA SER A 288 12.82 -15.52 1.22
C SER A 288 12.69 -14.90 2.62
N GLY A 289 11.48 -14.84 3.19
CA GLY A 289 11.23 -14.15 4.46
C GLY A 289 12.14 -14.60 5.61
N GLN A 290 12.43 -15.90 5.73
CA GLN A 290 13.39 -16.42 6.70
C GLN A 290 14.81 -15.89 6.45
N ARG A 291 15.28 -15.86 5.20
CA ARG A 291 16.60 -15.34 4.86
C ARG A 291 16.71 -13.85 5.16
N LEU A 292 15.69 -13.06 4.82
CA LEU A 292 15.64 -11.64 5.19
C LEU A 292 15.72 -11.45 6.72
N TYR A 293 14.97 -12.26 7.48
CA TYR A 293 15.01 -12.23 8.94
C TYR A 293 16.42 -12.53 9.49
N ASP A 294 17.07 -13.56 8.96
CA ASP A 294 18.43 -13.95 9.39
C ASP A 294 19.47 -12.87 9.06
N LEU A 295 19.37 -12.25 7.87
CA LEU A 295 20.27 -11.15 7.46
C LEU A 295 20.08 -9.89 8.32
N PHE A 296 18.85 -9.51 8.66
CA PHE A 296 18.61 -8.36 9.54
C PHE A 296 19.05 -8.64 10.98
N LYS A 297 18.91 -9.88 11.45
CA LYS A 297 19.38 -10.29 12.78
C LYS A 297 20.90 -10.45 12.86
N LEU A 298 21.58 -10.54 11.72
CA LEU A 298 23.02 -10.74 11.68
C LEU A 298 23.76 -9.61 12.40
N ARG A 299 24.74 -10.01 13.20
CA ARG A 299 25.56 -9.12 14.01
C ARG A 299 26.57 -8.35 13.16
N LEU A 300 26.75 -7.06 13.43
CA LEU A 300 27.71 -6.19 12.73
C LEU A 300 29.18 -6.51 13.04
N ASP A 301 29.46 -7.28 14.11
CA ASP A 301 30.78 -7.80 14.46
C ASP A 301 31.03 -9.23 13.96
N THR A 302 30.13 -9.76 13.12
CA THR A 302 30.38 -11.00 12.35
C THR A 302 31.55 -10.78 11.38
N ASP A 303 32.30 -11.85 11.09
CA ASP A 303 33.40 -11.83 10.12
C ASP A 303 32.97 -11.18 8.78
N PRO A 304 33.57 -10.03 8.41
CA PRO A 304 33.24 -9.32 7.17
C PRO A 304 33.49 -10.14 5.90
N GLU A 305 34.33 -11.18 5.97
CA GLU A 305 34.60 -12.06 4.85
C GLU A 305 33.56 -13.15 4.65
N SER A 306 32.65 -13.37 5.62
CA SER A 306 31.56 -14.32 5.50
C SER A 306 30.54 -13.91 4.44
N GLU A 307 29.97 -14.90 3.74
CA GLU A 307 28.95 -14.67 2.72
C GLU A 307 27.70 -13.98 3.30
N ASP A 308 27.28 -14.39 4.50
CA ASP A 308 26.15 -13.79 5.21
C ASP A 308 26.37 -12.31 5.51
N PHE A 309 27.58 -11.92 5.95
CA PHE A 309 27.89 -10.52 6.19
C PHE A 309 27.86 -9.70 4.90
N LYS A 310 28.49 -10.20 3.83
CA LYS A 310 28.51 -9.54 2.52
C LYS A 310 27.09 -9.34 1.96
N GLU A 311 26.23 -10.34 2.09
CA GLU A 311 24.83 -10.27 1.68
C GLU A 311 24.03 -9.29 2.53
N ALA A 312 24.14 -9.34 3.86
CA ALA A 312 23.44 -8.42 4.77
C ALA A 312 23.89 -6.96 4.56
N HIS A 313 25.20 -6.76 4.36
CA HIS A 313 25.78 -5.47 4.03
C HIS A 313 25.22 -4.92 2.73
N LYS A 314 25.23 -5.72 1.66
CA LYS A 314 24.65 -5.34 0.36
C LYS A 314 23.17 -5.02 0.48
N LEU A 315 22.40 -5.86 1.18
CA LEU A 315 20.96 -5.68 1.39
C LEU A 315 20.67 -4.34 2.09
N VAL A 316 21.20 -4.12 3.28
CA VAL A 316 20.86 -2.94 4.10
C VAL A 316 21.32 -1.64 3.44
N TRP A 317 22.54 -1.58 2.90
CA TRP A 317 23.00 -0.35 2.28
C TRP A 317 22.35 -0.05 0.93
N ASN A 318 21.92 -1.08 0.17
CA ASN A 318 21.11 -0.85 -1.03
C ASN A 318 19.70 -0.35 -0.67
N LEU A 319 19.07 -0.91 0.36
CA LEU A 319 17.80 -0.40 0.88
C LEU A 319 17.91 1.08 1.25
N LEU A 320 18.91 1.44 2.07
CA LEU A 320 19.11 2.82 2.52
C LEU A 320 19.45 3.78 1.37
N SER A 321 20.27 3.35 0.42
CA SER A 321 20.75 4.22 -0.66
C SER A 321 19.80 4.35 -1.85
N SER A 322 18.87 3.41 -2.03
CA SER A 322 18.09 3.29 -3.26
C SER A 322 16.59 3.18 -3.05
N ALA A 323 16.09 2.47 -2.04
CA ALA A 323 14.65 2.24 -1.88
C ALA A 323 13.94 3.46 -1.25
N SER A 324 12.72 3.78 -1.67
CA SER A 324 11.93 4.83 -0.99
C SER A 324 11.29 4.33 0.30
N TRP A 325 10.80 3.09 0.29
CA TRP A 325 10.40 2.35 1.47
C TRP A 325 10.72 0.86 1.29
N GLN A 326 10.47 0.04 2.30
CA GLN A 326 10.45 -1.40 2.18
C GLN A 326 9.12 -1.89 2.74
N LYS A 327 8.30 -2.49 1.87
CA LYS A 327 7.08 -3.16 2.28
C LYS A 327 7.45 -4.49 2.90
N VAL A 328 7.16 -4.64 4.20
CA VAL A 328 7.29 -5.91 4.90
C VAL A 328 5.99 -6.69 4.78
N THR A 329 6.06 -7.80 4.04
CA THR A 329 4.92 -8.67 3.77
C THR A 329 4.65 -9.60 4.96
N HIS A 330 3.38 -9.76 5.34
CA HIS A 330 2.98 -10.75 6.35
C HIS A 330 2.71 -12.12 5.73
N GLY A 331 1.95 -12.16 4.63
CA GLY A 331 1.65 -13.39 3.87
C GLY A 331 0.97 -14.51 4.66
N LYS A 332 0.50 -14.24 5.89
CA LYS A 332 -0.02 -15.24 6.82
C LYS A 332 -1.19 -15.99 6.19
N GLY A 333 -1.03 -17.30 6.02
CA GLY A 333 -2.07 -18.15 5.43
C GLY A 333 -2.12 -18.15 3.90
N LEU A 334 -1.37 -17.27 3.23
CA LEU A 334 -1.41 -17.10 1.77
C LEU A 334 -0.26 -17.85 1.06
N THR A 335 0.91 -17.94 1.69
CA THR A 335 2.12 -18.53 1.09
C THR A 335 2.61 -19.77 1.85
N HIS A 336 3.47 -20.54 1.18
CA HIS A 336 4.15 -21.69 1.76
C HIS A 336 5.23 -21.25 2.76
N SER A 337 6.11 -20.33 2.33
CA SER A 337 7.21 -19.82 3.14
C SER A 337 6.73 -18.73 4.10
N PRO A 338 7.27 -18.66 5.33
CA PRO A 338 6.99 -17.53 6.21
C PRO A 338 7.60 -16.25 5.63
N HIS A 339 6.84 -15.15 5.64
CA HIS A 339 7.37 -13.84 5.29
C HIS A 339 7.87 -13.10 6.53
N LEU A 340 8.73 -12.10 6.30
CA LEU A 340 9.40 -11.32 7.34
C LEU A 340 8.45 -10.72 8.38
N GLY A 341 7.27 -10.25 7.97
CA GLY A 341 6.30 -9.67 8.90
C GLY A 341 5.80 -10.68 9.94
N LEU A 342 5.50 -11.92 9.52
CA LEU A 342 5.11 -12.98 10.44
C LEU A 342 6.24 -13.33 11.43
N LEU A 343 7.48 -13.38 10.93
CA LEU A 343 8.64 -13.68 11.76
C LEU A 343 8.90 -12.57 12.80
N TRP A 344 8.70 -11.31 12.46
CA TRP A 344 8.82 -10.20 13.42
C TRP A 344 7.64 -10.09 14.39
N ASP A 345 6.43 -10.49 13.99
CA ASP A 345 5.30 -10.62 14.93
C ASP A 345 5.62 -11.63 16.05
N GLU A 346 6.28 -12.74 15.69
CA GLU A 346 6.65 -13.81 16.63
C GLU A 346 7.94 -13.52 17.41
N ASN A 347 8.72 -12.52 16.98
CA ASN A 347 10.05 -12.20 17.53
C ASN A 347 10.22 -10.68 17.73
N ASP A 348 9.40 -10.07 18.58
CA ASP A 348 9.43 -8.61 18.78
C ASP A 348 10.82 -8.10 19.20
N GLY A 349 11.18 -6.94 18.66
CA GLY A 349 12.45 -6.26 18.87
C GLY A 349 13.60 -6.76 17.99
N LYS A 350 13.44 -7.89 17.28
CA LYS A 350 14.50 -8.42 16.41
C LYS A 350 14.75 -7.64 15.13
N ASP A 351 13.81 -6.80 14.71
CA ASP A 351 14.01 -5.84 13.62
C ASP A 351 14.96 -4.68 13.99
N SER A 352 15.26 -4.49 15.28
CA SER A 352 16.05 -3.36 15.78
C SER A 352 16.99 -3.76 16.92
N GLU A 353 17.43 -5.02 16.98
CA GLU A 353 18.27 -5.51 18.07
C GLU A 353 19.65 -4.82 18.04
N PRO A 354 20.19 -4.31 19.17
CA PRO A 354 21.45 -3.57 19.17
C PRO A 354 22.61 -4.34 18.54
N GLY A 355 23.41 -3.66 17.72
CA GLY A 355 24.56 -4.15 16.97
C GLY A 355 24.24 -5.14 15.85
N THR A 356 23.02 -5.10 15.31
CA THR A 356 22.61 -5.90 14.15
C THR A 356 22.42 -5.05 12.91
N PHE A 357 22.35 -5.69 11.74
CA PHE A 357 21.97 -5.04 10.48
C PHE A 357 20.54 -4.45 10.53
N GLY A 358 19.65 -5.01 11.35
CA GLY A 358 18.32 -4.45 11.64
C GLY A 358 18.41 -3.10 12.36
N GLU A 359 19.23 -2.99 13.40
CA GLU A 359 19.49 -1.68 14.05
C GLU A 359 20.08 -0.67 13.04
N LEU A 360 21.02 -1.10 12.20
CA LEU A 360 21.59 -0.25 11.15
C LEU A 360 20.52 0.25 10.17
N LEU A 361 19.62 -0.61 9.71
CA LEU A 361 18.52 -0.21 8.82
C LEU A 361 17.62 0.84 9.49
N ARG A 362 17.20 0.58 10.74
CA ARG A 362 16.35 1.50 11.52
C ARG A 362 17.00 2.85 11.73
N TRP A 363 18.25 2.83 12.16
CA TRP A 363 19.02 4.05 12.34
C TRP A 363 19.21 4.78 11.01
N GLY A 364 19.54 4.05 9.94
CA GLY A 364 19.82 4.61 8.63
C GLY A 364 18.61 5.30 8.03
N ALA A 365 17.43 4.70 8.15
CA ALA A 365 16.17 5.22 7.62
C ALA A 365 15.83 6.63 8.15
N VAL A 366 16.23 6.96 9.38
CA VAL A 366 15.93 8.25 10.02
C VAL A 366 17.11 9.22 10.05
N ASN A 367 18.35 8.72 9.90
CA ASN A 367 19.57 9.55 9.99
C ASN A 367 20.26 9.79 8.66
N LEU A 368 19.89 9.06 7.60
CA LEU A 368 20.48 9.18 6.27
C LEU A 368 19.44 9.68 5.29
N ARG A 369 19.89 10.50 4.35
CA ARG A 369 19.12 11.01 3.22
C ARG A 369 19.78 10.56 1.93
N GLN A 370 18.96 10.07 0.99
CA GLN A 370 19.41 9.78 -0.37
C GLN A 370 19.65 11.07 -1.14
N LYS A 371 20.76 11.17 -1.86
CA LYS A 371 21.12 12.32 -2.71
C LYS A 371 20.39 12.35 -4.06
N ARG A 372 19.81 11.22 -4.49
CA ARG A 372 19.03 11.17 -5.73
C ARG A 372 17.77 12.03 -5.60
N GLU A 373 17.41 12.77 -6.64
CA GLU A 373 16.24 13.66 -6.62
C GLU A 373 14.94 12.97 -7.02
N SER A 374 14.99 12.00 -7.95
CA SER A 374 13.81 11.29 -8.44
C SER A 374 13.75 9.84 -7.97
N ILE A 375 12.52 9.33 -7.92
CA ILE A 375 12.22 7.90 -7.84
C ILE A 375 12.40 7.23 -9.20
N VAL A 376 12.54 5.90 -9.19
CA VAL A 376 12.39 5.06 -10.38
C VAL A 376 10.91 4.89 -10.65
N THR A 377 10.49 5.32 -11.83
CA THR A 377 9.09 5.24 -12.27
C THR A 377 8.89 4.06 -13.21
N LYS A 378 7.65 3.62 -13.31
CA LYS A 378 7.19 2.63 -14.28
C LYS A 378 6.09 3.24 -15.14
N GLU A 379 6.18 3.03 -16.45
CA GLU A 379 5.19 3.55 -17.39
C GLU A 379 3.82 2.89 -17.17
N THR A 380 2.77 3.70 -17.20
CA THR A 380 1.37 3.27 -17.05
C THR A 380 0.73 3.08 -18.42
N CYS A 381 1.04 1.97 -19.09
CA CYS A 381 0.57 1.75 -20.46
C CYS A 381 -0.91 1.37 -20.57
N LYS A 382 -1.53 1.66 -21.73
CA LYS A 382 -2.85 1.15 -22.10
C LYS A 382 -2.90 -0.37 -21.99
N SER A 383 -4.00 -0.91 -21.46
CA SER A 383 -4.19 -2.36 -21.44
C SER A 383 -4.40 -2.91 -22.86
N ALA A 384 -3.90 -4.13 -23.11
CA ALA A 384 -4.20 -4.88 -24.32
C ALA A 384 -5.69 -5.30 -24.39
N ILE A 385 -6.35 -5.35 -23.22
CA ILE A 385 -7.78 -5.67 -23.09
C ILE A 385 -8.52 -4.38 -22.72
N ILE A 386 -9.43 -3.95 -23.59
CA ILE A 386 -10.38 -2.86 -23.28
C ILE A 386 -11.78 -3.43 -23.18
N LEU A 387 -12.44 -3.16 -22.07
CA LEU A 387 -13.79 -3.63 -21.77
C LEU A 387 -14.83 -2.69 -22.39
N GLN A 388 -15.85 -3.27 -23.04
CA GLN A 388 -16.96 -2.55 -23.67
C GLN A 388 -18.20 -2.55 -22.77
N GLU A 389 -18.01 -2.24 -21.48
CA GLU A 389 -19.00 -2.34 -20.42
C GLU A 389 -18.90 -1.14 -19.48
N GLY A 390 -19.86 -0.97 -18.56
CA GLY A 390 -19.77 0.04 -17.51
C GLY A 390 -18.92 -0.40 -16.31
N LEU A 391 -18.78 0.49 -15.32
CA LEU A 391 -17.99 0.26 -14.11
C LEU A 391 -18.35 -1.07 -13.41
N TYR A 392 -19.64 -1.39 -13.32
CA TYR A 392 -20.15 -2.52 -12.52
C TYR A 392 -20.36 -3.82 -13.31
N GLY A 393 -19.87 -3.91 -14.55
CA GLY A 393 -20.06 -5.09 -15.40
C GLY A 393 -20.93 -4.80 -16.62
N PRO A 394 -21.25 -5.85 -17.40
CA PRO A 394 -22.20 -5.73 -18.49
C PRO A 394 -23.58 -5.36 -17.93
N VAL A 395 -24.27 -4.45 -18.61
CA VAL A 395 -25.69 -4.19 -18.33
C VAL A 395 -26.46 -5.40 -18.86
N GLU A 396 -27.31 -6.03 -18.04
CA GLU A 396 -28.23 -7.04 -18.55
C GLU A 396 -29.04 -6.38 -19.69
N ALA A 397 -28.90 -6.90 -20.91
CA ALA A 397 -29.75 -6.49 -22.01
C ALA A 397 -31.20 -6.75 -21.60
N ASP A 398 -32.04 -5.72 -21.73
CA ASP A 398 -33.43 -5.68 -21.31
C ASP A 398 -34.15 -7.04 -21.37
N GLY A 399 -34.76 -7.43 -20.24
CA GLY A 399 -35.83 -8.42 -20.23
C GLY A 399 -36.95 -8.03 -21.20
N PRO A 400 -37.71 -9.00 -21.72
CA PRO A 400 -38.43 -8.87 -22.98
C PRO A 400 -39.38 -7.67 -22.98
N GLU A 401 -39.31 -6.93 -24.10
CA GLU A 401 -40.21 -5.88 -24.53
C GLU A 401 -41.62 -6.09 -23.97
N ALA A 402 -42.04 -5.16 -23.10
CA ALA A 402 -43.45 -5.02 -22.75
C ALA A 402 -44.21 -4.72 -24.04
N ASN A 403 -44.87 -5.76 -24.55
CA ASN A 403 -45.74 -5.73 -25.73
C ASN A 403 -46.48 -4.40 -25.84
N GLY A 404 -46.29 -3.76 -26.98
CA GLY A 404 -47.05 -2.58 -27.37
C GLY A 404 -48.55 -2.86 -27.31
N ILE A 405 -49.23 -2.18 -26.40
CA ILE A 405 -50.65 -1.95 -26.53
C ILE A 405 -50.80 -0.82 -27.54
N LYS A 406 -51.08 -1.21 -28.79
CA LYS A 406 -51.75 -0.33 -29.75
C LYS A 406 -53.12 -0.01 -29.18
N ALA A 407 -53.38 1.26 -28.92
CA ALA A 407 -54.74 1.79 -28.88
C ALA A 407 -55.05 2.33 -30.28
N ASP A 408 -55.72 1.51 -31.08
CA ASP A 408 -56.55 1.97 -32.17
C ASP A 408 -57.89 2.48 -31.60
N GLY A 409 -58.39 3.54 -32.21
CA GLY A 409 -59.51 4.31 -31.68
C GLY A 409 -60.89 3.71 -31.95
N SER A 410 -61.82 4.13 -31.09
CA SER A 410 -63.20 4.46 -31.44
C SER A 410 -63.71 5.51 -30.46
#